data_AF-A0A4Q9GFM0-F1
#
_entry.id   AF-A0A4Q9GFM0-F1
#
_cell.length_a   1.000
_cell.length_b   1.000
_cell.length_c   1.000
_cell.angle_alpha   90.00
_cell.angle_beta   90.00
_cell.angle_gamma   90.00
#
_symmetry.space_group_name_H-M   'P 1'
#
loop_
_entity.id
_entity.type
_entity.pdbx_description
1 polymer ?
#
loop_
_entity_poly.entity_id
_entity_poly.type
_entity_poly.pdbx_seq_one_letter_code
_entity_poly.pdbx_strand_id
1 'polypeptide(L)'
;MSDLQGCLTSFAVAAGAWSESSVENVERQIEDYLAAAKEDAHAALLRLKVAFEDMQLDGHIAAGICRSLDCRLALLSFTRE
;
A
#
# COMPACT_ATOMS: atom_id res chain seq x y z
N MET A 1 15.50 5.21 -8.00
CA MET A 1 14.16 5.84 -8.07
C MET A 1 13.10 4.91 -8.67
N SER A 2 13.38 3.61 -8.89
CA SER A 2 12.50 2.74 -9.70
C SER A 2 11.57 1.82 -8.90
N ASP A 3 11.62 1.84 -7.57
CA ASP A 3 10.94 0.85 -6.73
C ASP A 3 9.46 1.20 -6.46
N LEU A 4 9.23 2.45 -6.02
CA LEU A 4 7.90 2.94 -5.67
C LEU A 4 6.92 2.92 -6.85
N GLN A 5 7.34 3.42 -8.01
CA GLN A 5 6.48 3.52 -9.19
C GLN A 5 6.14 2.13 -9.77
N GLY A 6 7.08 1.19 -9.73
CA GLY A 6 6.84 -0.20 -10.14
C GLY A 6 5.87 -0.91 -9.21
N CYS A 7 6.01 -0.67 -7.90
CA CYS A 7 5.08 -1.15 -6.89
C CYS A 7 3.67 -0.58 -7.16
N LEU A 8 3.54 0.74 -7.26
CA LEU A 8 2.26 1.43 -7.50
C LEU A 8 1.57 1.00 -8.79
N THR A 9 2.31 0.75 -9.87
CA THR A 9 1.74 0.28 -11.14
C THR A 9 1.21 -1.15 -11.00
N SER A 10 1.98 -2.03 -10.34
CA SER A 10 1.54 -3.41 -10.10
C SER A 10 0.35 -3.47 -9.14
N PHE A 11 0.33 -2.57 -8.17
CA PHE A 11 -0.81 -2.36 -7.30
C PHE A 11 -2.04 -1.90 -8.08
N ALA A 12 -1.94 -0.86 -8.90
CA ALA A 12 -3.06 -0.34 -9.69
C ALA A 12 -3.65 -1.43 -10.61
N VAL A 13 -2.81 -2.29 -11.19
CA VAL A 13 -3.25 -3.46 -11.98
C VAL A 13 -3.96 -4.50 -11.12
N ALA A 14 -3.40 -4.85 -9.95
CA ALA A 14 -4.05 -5.78 -9.02
C ALA A 14 -5.39 -5.21 -8.48
N ALA A 15 -5.43 -3.90 -8.29
CA ALA A 15 -6.56 -3.16 -7.77
C ALA A 15 -7.69 -3.07 -8.82
N GLY A 16 -7.37 -2.79 -10.09
CA GLY A 16 -8.32 -2.86 -11.21
C GLY A 16 -8.84 -4.28 -11.48
N ALA A 17 -8.13 -5.32 -11.01
CA ALA A 17 -8.52 -6.71 -11.08
C ALA A 17 -9.13 -7.24 -9.77
N TRP A 18 -9.67 -6.36 -8.89
CA TRP A 18 -10.19 -6.70 -7.55
C TRP A 18 -11.11 -7.93 -7.52
N SER A 19 -10.49 -9.08 -7.26
CA SER A 19 -11.05 -10.38 -6.93
C SER A 19 -10.37 -10.83 -5.63
N GLU A 20 -10.88 -11.83 -4.91
CA GLU A 20 -10.30 -12.26 -3.61
C GLU A 20 -8.78 -12.53 -3.69
N SER A 21 -8.26 -13.01 -4.82
CA SER A 21 -6.81 -13.19 -5.06
C SER A 21 -5.99 -11.89 -5.17
N SER A 22 -6.63 -10.74 -5.42
CA SER A 22 -5.95 -9.46 -5.57
C SER A 22 -5.57 -8.83 -4.23
N VAL A 23 -6.30 -9.14 -3.14
CA VAL A 23 -6.00 -8.59 -1.81
C VAL A 23 -4.69 -9.16 -1.27
N GLU A 24 -4.49 -10.48 -1.33
CA GLU A 24 -3.22 -11.11 -0.94
C GLU A 24 -2.04 -10.60 -1.77
N ASN A 25 -2.25 -10.32 -3.06
CA ASN A 25 -1.21 -9.80 -3.94
C ASN A 25 -0.81 -8.35 -3.58
N VAL A 26 -1.81 -7.53 -3.24
CA VAL A 26 -1.63 -6.16 -2.72
C VAL A 26 -0.86 -6.22 -1.40
N GLU A 27 -1.26 -7.06 -0.44
CA GLU A 27 -0.56 -7.17 0.84
C GLU A 27 0.91 -7.57 0.68
N ARG A 28 1.20 -8.53 -0.21
CA ARG A 28 2.57 -8.97 -0.51
C ARG A 28 3.41 -7.84 -1.12
N GLN A 29 2.82 -7.01 -1.97
CA GLN A 29 3.51 -5.83 -2.52
C GLN A 29 3.78 -4.76 -1.46
N ILE A 30 2.89 -4.61 -0.47
CA ILE A 30 3.13 -3.69 0.65
C ILE A 30 4.32 -4.20 1.45
N GLU A 31 4.36 -5.51 1.73
CA GLU A 31 5.48 -6.13 2.46
C GLU A 31 6.80 -6.06 1.69
N ASP A 32 6.79 -6.30 0.38
CA ASP A 32 7.99 -6.19 -0.46
C ASP A 32 8.52 -4.74 -0.49
N TYR A 33 7.61 -3.77 -0.63
CA TYR A 33 7.96 -2.35 -0.52
C TYR A 33 8.53 -2.00 0.85
N LEU A 34 7.95 -2.52 1.93
CA LEU A 34 8.46 -2.29 3.29
C LEU A 34 9.82 -2.96 3.54
N ALA A 35 10.06 -4.13 2.95
CA ALA A 35 11.33 -4.83 3.03
C ALA A 35 12.42 -4.14 2.20
N ALA A 36 12.06 -3.57 1.05
CA ALA A 36 12.95 -2.78 0.20
C ALA A 36 13.20 -1.37 0.77
N ALA A 37 12.22 -0.81 1.48
CA ALA A 37 12.31 0.45 2.18
C ALA A 37 13.35 0.36 3.32
N LYS A 38 14.47 1.07 3.17
CA LYS A 38 15.48 1.23 4.24
C LYS A 38 15.07 2.26 5.30
N GLU A 39 13.79 2.59 5.38
CA GLU A 39 13.22 3.63 6.22
C GLU A 39 12.20 3.04 7.20
N ASP A 40 11.79 3.85 8.18
CA ASP A 40 10.80 3.42 9.19
C ASP A 40 9.53 2.93 8.48
N ALA A 41 9.03 1.75 8.85
CA ALA A 41 7.86 1.13 8.24
C ALA A 41 6.63 2.06 8.25
N HIS A 42 6.52 2.92 9.26
CA HIS A 42 5.47 3.93 9.36
C HIS A 42 5.59 4.98 8.24
N ALA A 43 6.80 5.48 7.98
CA ALA A 43 7.07 6.47 6.94
C ALA A 43 6.86 5.90 5.53
N ALA A 44 7.28 4.65 5.31
CA ALA A 44 7.08 3.94 4.06
C ALA A 44 5.57 3.76 3.75
N LEU A 45 4.78 3.28 4.72
CA LEU A 45 3.34 3.12 4.56
C LEU A 45 2.62 4.45 4.29
N LEU A 46 3.02 5.54 4.95
CA LEU A 46 2.48 6.88 4.70
C LEU A 46 2.79 7.36 3.28
N ARG A 47 4.02 7.16 2.80
CA ARG A 47 4.38 7.49 1.41
C ARG A 47 3.56 6.69 0.41
N LEU A 48 3.37 5.40 0.67
CA LEU A 48 2.55 4.55 -0.19
C LEU A 48 1.11 5.07 -0.24
N LYS A 49 0.52 5.37 0.92
CA LYS A 49 -0.84 5.94 1.03
C LYS A 49 -0.99 7.23 0.24
N VAL A 50 -0.08 8.19 0.41
CA VAL A 50 -0.11 9.47 -0.33
C VAL A 50 0.03 9.24 -1.84
N ALA A 51 0.93 8.36 -2.26
CA ALA A 51 1.10 8.06 -3.67
C ALA A 51 -0.12 7.37 -4.29
N PHE A 52 -0.86 6.58 -3.51
CA PHE A 52 -2.13 5.99 -3.90
C PHE A 52 -3.25 7.01 -4.01
N GLU A 53 -3.34 7.95 -3.06
CA GLU A 53 -4.30 9.05 -3.09
C GLU A 53 -4.07 9.97 -4.31
N ASP A 54 -2.81 10.15 -4.73
CA ASP A 54 -2.45 10.89 -5.94
C ASP A 54 -2.85 10.16 -7.24
N MET A 55 -2.90 8.82 -7.21
CA MET A 55 -3.02 7.98 -8.40
C MET A 55 -4.41 7.97 -9.08
N GLN A 56 -5.37 8.80 -8.62
CA GLN A 56 -6.75 8.88 -9.13
C GLN A 56 -7.38 7.52 -9.47
N LEU A 57 -7.16 6.52 -8.62
CA LEU A 57 -7.79 5.21 -8.78
C LEU A 57 -9.30 5.32 -8.54
N ASP A 58 -10.03 4.33 -9.06
CA ASP A 58 -11.46 4.20 -8.81
C ASP A 58 -11.76 4.25 -7.30
N GLY A 59 -12.72 5.08 -6.90
CA GLY A 59 -12.92 5.44 -5.50
C GLY A 59 -13.21 4.25 -4.58
N HIS A 60 -13.83 3.19 -5.11
CA HIS A 60 -14.10 1.98 -4.34
C HIS A 60 -12.82 1.19 -4.05
N ILE A 61 -11.94 1.13 -5.04
CA ILE A 61 -10.65 0.45 -4.97
C ILE A 61 -9.67 1.24 -4.08
N ALA A 62 -9.58 2.55 -4.29
CA ALA A 62 -8.75 3.44 -3.49
C ALA A 62 -9.13 3.38 -2.01
N ALA A 63 -10.43 3.36 -1.70
CA ALA A 63 -10.93 3.26 -0.33
C ALA A 63 -10.50 1.97 0.37
N GLY A 64 -10.52 0.81 -0.30
CA GLY A 64 -10.09 -0.44 0.32
C GLY A 64 -8.59 -0.52 0.59
N ILE A 65 -7.77 -0.02 -0.34
CA ILE A 65 -6.32 0.04 -0.16
C ILE A 65 -5.97 1.02 0.95
N CYS A 66 -6.55 2.23 0.92
CA CYS A 66 -6.34 3.23 1.98
C CYS A 66 -6.74 2.66 3.35
N ARG A 67 -7.86 1.94 3.43
CA ARG A 67 -8.31 1.29 4.68
C ARG A 67 -7.33 0.22 5.16
N SER A 68 -6.78 -0.60 4.26
CA SER A 68 -5.77 -1.61 4.62
C SER A 68 -4.48 -0.95 5.15
N LEU A 69 -4.02 0.11 4.48
CA LEU A 69 -2.87 0.89 4.92
C LEU A 69 -3.12 1.55 6.27
N ASP A 70 -4.30 2.11 6.50
CA ASP A 70 -4.69 2.73 7.77
C ASP A 70 -4.67 1.72 8.93
N CYS A 71 -5.21 0.51 8.72
CA CYS A 71 -5.13 -0.57 9.70
C CYS A 71 -3.69 -0.92 10.06
N ARG A 72 -2.78 -1.01 9.07
CA ARG A 72 -1.37 -1.31 9.31
C ARG A 72 -0.64 -0.17 10.05
N LEU A 73 -0.92 1.08 9.68
CA LEU A 73 -0.40 2.27 10.38
C LEU A 73 -0.86 2.29 11.84
N ALA A 74 -2.12 1.96 12.11
CA ALA A 74 -2.67 1.88 13.46
C ALA A 74 -1.99 0.77 14.30
N LEU A 75 -1.77 -0.41 13.72
CA LEU A 75 -1.08 -1.53 14.39
C LEU A 75 0.37 -1.18 14.76
N LEU A 76 1.10 -0.50 13.86
CA LEU A 76 2.47 -0.04 14.10
C LEU A 76 2.55 1.09 15.14
N SER A 77 1.51 1.93 15.20
CA SER A 77 1.42 2.99 16.21
C SER A 77 1.17 2.41 17.62
N PHE A 78 0.40 1.32 17.70
CA PHE A 78 0.08 0.64 18.96
C PHE A 78 1.24 -0.17 19.54
N THR A 79 2.21 -0.58 18.73
CA THR A 79 3.39 -1.33 19.18
C THR A 79 4.54 -0.45 19.67
N ARG A 80 4.36 0.88 19.68
CA ARG A 80 5.36 1.89 20.06
C ARG A 80 5.17 2.45 21.50
N GLU A 81 4.29 1.85 22.31
CA GLU A 81 4.02 2.20 23.72
C GLU A 81 4.74 1.28 24.73
#